data_AF-S5AJZ4-F1
#
_entry.id   AF-S5AJZ4-F1
#
_cell.length_a   1.000
_cell.length_b   1.000
_cell.length_c   1.000
_cell.angle_alpha   90.00
_cell.angle_beta   90.00
_cell.angle_gamma   90.00
#
_symmetry.space_group_name_H-M   'P 1'
#
loop_
_entity.id
_entity.type
_entity.pdbx_description
1 polymer ?
#
loop_
_entity_poly.entity_id
_entity_poly.type
_entity_poly.pdbx_seq_one_letter_code
_entity_poly.pdbx_strand_id
1 'polypeptide(L)'
;MQVNSVFQTTTATPINKGGNNLPPSKTEKAVEPQKTTPLRDLAQTIDPTNMSRNEARAMANALMKSGDADLSSVFFSHSVVLIPTGNGTFRNPTESDPIMNEKFNMFDAIRGNIEFNKSKGLSNENNLSALSFLEKFEIMGGSPKIDTHA
;
A
#
# COMPACT_ATOMS: atom_id res chain seq x y z
N MET A 1 -2.27 -25.66 60.41
CA MET A 1 -1.26 -24.92 59.63
C MET A 1 -1.55 -25.13 58.16
N GLN A 2 -1.60 -24.03 57.41
CA GLN A 2 -1.88 -23.86 55.98
C GLN A 2 -0.75 -24.45 55.11
N VAL A 3 -1.08 -24.96 53.91
CA VAL A 3 -0.28 -24.87 52.67
C VAL A 3 -1.15 -25.40 51.50
N ASN A 4 -1.73 -24.52 50.69
CA ASN A 4 -1.18 -23.88 49.48
C ASN A 4 -1.40 -24.70 48.20
N SER A 5 -2.33 -24.20 47.38
CA SER A 5 -2.58 -24.57 46.00
C SER A 5 -1.45 -24.08 45.09
N VAL A 6 -1.02 -24.91 44.14
CA VAL A 6 -0.32 -24.46 42.94
C VAL A 6 -0.86 -25.26 41.75
N PHE A 7 -1.56 -24.58 40.84
CA PHE A 7 -1.89 -25.12 39.53
C PHE A 7 -0.67 -24.97 38.62
N GLN A 8 -0.27 -26.06 37.96
CA GLN A 8 0.63 -25.99 36.81
C GLN A 8 0.02 -26.76 35.64
N THR A 9 -0.37 -25.98 34.64
CA THR A 9 -0.78 -26.38 33.30
C THR A 9 0.38 -27.04 32.56
N THR A 10 0.21 -28.28 32.12
CA THR A 10 1.09 -28.91 31.11
C THR A 10 0.44 -28.87 29.74
N THR A 11 1.15 -28.19 28.83
CA THR A 11 0.84 -27.90 27.43
C THR A 11 0.72 -29.19 26.62
N ALA A 12 -0.40 -29.37 25.91
CA ALA A 12 -0.58 -30.45 24.94
C ALA A 12 -0.03 -30.04 23.57
N THR A 13 0.99 -30.74 23.08
CA THR A 13 1.43 -30.69 21.68
C THR A 13 0.40 -31.36 20.78
N PRO A 14 -0.12 -30.71 19.71
CA PRO A 14 -0.92 -31.40 18.72
C PRO A 14 -0.03 -32.21 17.76
N ILE A 15 -0.40 -33.48 17.62
CA ILE A 15 0.12 -34.45 16.65
C ILE A 15 -0.35 -34.03 15.26
N ASN A 16 0.59 -33.72 14.37
CA ASN A 16 0.33 -33.34 12.98
C ASN A 16 0.37 -34.60 12.10
N LYS A 17 -0.76 -34.95 11.45
CA LYS A 17 -0.85 -36.06 10.49
C LYS A 17 -1.67 -35.60 9.27
N GLY A 18 -1.00 -35.45 8.13
CA GLY A 18 -1.66 -35.22 6.84
C GLY A 18 -0.73 -34.56 5.82
N GLY A 19 -0.09 -35.36 4.97
CA GLY A 19 1.03 -34.96 4.13
C GLY A 19 0.72 -33.98 2.99
N ASN A 20 1.67 -33.10 2.74
CA ASN A 20 2.00 -32.61 1.41
C ASN A 20 3.53 -32.38 1.34
N ASN A 21 4.22 -33.08 0.44
CA ASN A 21 5.69 -33.10 0.31
C ASN A 21 6.22 -31.85 -0.42
N LEU A 22 6.11 -30.68 0.19
CA LEU A 22 6.90 -29.52 -0.19
C LEU A 22 8.00 -29.33 0.86
N PRO A 23 9.29 -29.26 0.48
CA PRO A 23 10.32 -28.91 1.45
C PRO A 23 9.97 -27.54 2.02
N PRO A 24 9.94 -27.36 3.36
CA PRO A 24 9.76 -26.05 3.93
C PRO A 24 10.97 -25.22 3.53
N SER A 25 10.79 -24.29 2.61
CA SER A 25 11.75 -23.19 2.41
C SER A 25 11.78 -22.41 3.71
N LYS A 26 12.69 -22.80 4.61
CA LYS A 26 13.16 -21.96 5.70
C LYS A 26 13.88 -20.79 5.06
N THR A 27 13.11 -19.77 4.73
CA THR A 27 13.59 -18.41 4.74
C THR A 27 12.75 -17.69 5.75
N GLU A 28 13.12 -17.85 7.03
CA GLU A 28 12.93 -16.77 8.00
C GLU A 28 13.74 -15.58 7.48
N LYS A 29 13.20 -14.87 6.48
CA LYS A 29 13.51 -13.47 6.38
C LYS A 29 12.78 -12.88 7.56
N ALA A 30 13.54 -12.50 8.59
CA ALA A 30 13.10 -11.44 9.47
C ALA A 30 12.51 -10.36 8.54
N VAL A 31 11.20 -10.17 8.59
CA VAL A 31 10.58 -9.01 7.97
C VAL A 31 11.13 -7.88 8.81
N GLU A 32 12.25 -7.31 8.35
CA GLU A 32 12.74 -6.04 8.83
C GLU A 32 11.51 -5.13 8.88
N PRO A 33 11.21 -4.47 10.02
CA PRO A 33 10.08 -3.56 10.08
C PRO A 33 10.32 -2.52 8.98
N GLN A 34 9.61 -2.68 7.85
CA GLN A 34 9.70 -1.77 6.73
C GLN A 34 9.45 -0.39 7.31
N LYS A 35 10.48 0.44 7.35
CA LYS A 35 10.44 1.81 7.86
C LYS A 35 9.19 2.46 7.28
N THR A 36 8.18 2.62 8.13
CA THR A 36 6.87 3.09 7.70
C THR A 36 6.99 4.59 7.52
N THR A 37 6.94 5.06 6.27
CA THR A 37 6.78 6.48 5.99
C THR A 37 5.32 6.84 6.26
N PRO A 38 5.00 7.64 7.29
CA PRO A 38 3.65 8.12 7.54
C PRO A 38 3.11 8.92 6.35
N LEU A 39 1.79 8.95 6.17
CA LEU A 39 1.14 9.75 5.12
C LEU A 39 1.54 11.23 5.17
N ARG A 40 1.80 11.78 6.37
CA ARG A 40 2.30 13.14 6.56
C ARG A 40 3.66 13.36 5.89
N ASP A 41 4.58 12.41 6.05
CA ASP A 41 5.93 12.51 5.49
C ASP A 41 5.88 12.32 3.96
N LEU A 42 4.96 11.49 3.46
CA LEU A 42 4.67 11.40 2.03
C LEU A 42 4.09 12.71 1.49
N ALA A 43 3.20 13.38 2.22
CA ALA A 43 2.60 14.65 1.80
C ALA A 43 3.64 15.77 1.66
N GLN A 44 4.76 15.69 2.37
CA GLN A 44 5.86 16.66 2.23
C GLN A 44 6.74 16.43 1.00
N THR A 45 6.64 15.26 0.36
CA THR A 45 7.57 14.84 -0.70
C THR A 45 6.88 14.53 -2.02
N ILE A 46 5.60 14.15 -1.98
CA ILE A 46 4.81 13.78 -3.15
C ILE A 46 3.91 14.95 -3.54
N ASP A 47 4.05 15.41 -4.78
CA ASP A 47 3.13 16.34 -5.45
C ASP A 47 2.12 15.53 -6.29
N PRO A 48 0.81 15.52 -5.94
CA PRO A 48 -0.20 14.78 -6.70
C PRO A 48 -0.39 15.25 -8.15
N THR A 49 -0.02 16.48 -8.47
CA THR A 49 -0.08 17.00 -9.85
C THR A 49 1.12 16.55 -10.70
N ASN A 50 2.16 16.04 -10.07
CA ASN A 50 3.42 15.63 -10.69
C ASN A 50 3.97 14.33 -10.05
N MET A 51 3.10 13.32 -9.95
CA MET A 51 3.35 12.05 -9.28
C MET A 51 3.87 10.99 -10.26
N SER A 52 4.71 10.09 -9.78
CA SER A 52 5.17 8.88 -10.47
C SER A 52 4.44 7.63 -9.99
N ARG A 53 4.59 6.52 -10.72
CA ARG A 53 4.00 5.24 -10.31
C ARG A 53 4.62 4.71 -9.02
N ASN A 54 5.91 4.99 -8.79
CA ASN A 54 6.58 4.69 -7.52
C ASN A 54 5.93 5.45 -6.36
N GLU A 55 5.66 6.74 -6.53
CA GLU A 55 5.01 7.58 -5.52
C GLU A 55 3.56 7.14 -5.28
N ALA A 56 2.81 6.80 -6.34
CA ALA A 56 1.47 6.21 -6.21
C ALA A 56 1.47 4.90 -5.42
N ARG A 57 2.47 4.05 -5.63
CA ARG A 57 2.65 2.80 -4.86
C ARG A 57 3.03 3.07 -3.40
N ALA A 58 3.87 4.07 -3.13
CA ALA A 58 4.19 4.48 -1.77
C ALA A 58 2.93 4.97 -1.02
N MET A 59 2.11 5.79 -1.67
CA MET A 59 0.82 6.25 -1.13
C MET A 59 -0.14 5.08 -0.86
N ALA A 60 -0.30 4.16 -1.82
CA ALA A 60 -1.11 2.97 -1.66
C ALA A 60 -0.66 2.14 -0.44
N ASN A 61 0.65 1.87 -0.34
CA ASN A 61 1.20 1.11 0.78
C ASN A 61 0.98 1.80 2.14
N ALA A 62 1.08 3.13 2.20
CA ALA A 62 0.82 3.88 3.42
C ALA A 62 -0.66 3.82 3.82
N LEU A 63 -1.59 3.94 2.85
CA LEU A 63 -3.03 3.82 3.07
C LEU A 63 -3.44 2.42 3.52
N MET A 64 -2.91 1.38 2.88
CA MET A 64 -3.13 -0.01 3.29
C MET A 64 -2.70 -0.22 4.75
N LYS A 65 -1.53 0.31 5.13
CA LYS A 65 -1.00 0.21 6.50
C LYS A 65 -1.81 1.03 7.50
N SER A 66 -2.47 2.13 7.08
CA SER A 66 -3.39 2.88 7.93
C SER A 66 -4.80 2.27 8.00
N GLY A 67 -5.05 1.15 7.30
CA GLY A 67 -6.35 0.46 7.30
C GLY A 67 -7.33 0.95 6.23
N ASP A 68 -6.90 1.83 5.32
CA ASP A 68 -7.73 2.35 4.24
C ASP A 68 -7.47 1.57 2.94
N ALA A 69 -7.97 0.35 2.90
CA ALA A 69 -7.79 -0.56 1.78
C ALA A 69 -8.48 -0.07 0.49
N ASP A 70 -9.63 0.61 0.63
CA ASP A 70 -10.40 1.13 -0.50
C ASP A 70 -9.63 2.24 -1.21
N LEU A 71 -9.13 3.25 -0.47
CA LEU A 71 -8.27 4.27 -1.06
C LEU A 71 -6.96 3.68 -1.57
N SER A 72 -6.35 2.77 -0.82
CA SER A 72 -5.12 2.08 -1.25
C SER A 72 -5.30 1.43 -2.62
N SER A 73 -6.45 0.82 -2.89
CA SER A 73 -6.71 0.12 -4.15
C SER A 73 -6.69 1.06 -5.36
N VAL A 74 -7.22 2.27 -5.21
CA VAL A 74 -7.25 3.29 -6.26
C VAL A 74 -5.82 3.69 -6.63
N PHE A 75 -5.01 4.11 -5.65
CA PHE A 75 -3.63 4.52 -5.91
C PHE A 75 -2.76 3.35 -6.41
N PHE A 76 -3.00 2.14 -5.89
CA PHE A 76 -2.30 0.95 -6.35
C PHE A 76 -2.57 0.69 -7.84
N SER A 77 -3.81 0.81 -8.30
CA SER A 77 -4.17 0.61 -9.71
C SER A 77 -3.42 1.54 -10.67
N HIS A 78 -3.15 2.78 -10.24
CA HIS A 78 -2.36 3.74 -11.02
C HIS A 78 -0.85 3.48 -10.96
N SER A 79 -0.39 2.63 -10.04
CA SER A 79 1.03 2.23 -9.94
C SER A 79 1.38 0.98 -10.76
N VAL A 80 0.40 0.19 -11.17
CA VAL A 80 0.62 -1.09 -11.85
C VAL A 80 0.82 -0.86 -13.35
N VAL A 81 1.87 -1.47 -13.88
CA VAL A 81 2.15 -1.55 -15.31
C VAL A 81 2.89 -2.86 -15.60
N LEU A 82 2.88 -3.29 -16.86
CA LEU A 82 3.67 -4.42 -17.34
C LEU A 82 4.62 -3.94 -18.43
N ILE A 83 5.86 -4.40 -18.40
CA ILE A 83 6.89 -4.02 -19.37
C ILE A 83 7.05 -5.13 -20.41
N PRO A 84 6.86 -4.84 -21.71
CA PRO A 84 7.15 -5.78 -22.78
C PRO A 84 8.64 -6.13 -22.81
N THR A 85 8.97 -7.41 -22.97
CA THR A 85 10.36 -7.90 -23.05
C THR A 85 10.79 -8.21 -24.49
N GLY A 86 9.91 -7.95 -25.45
CA GLY A 86 10.18 -8.16 -26.88
C GLY A 86 10.16 -9.63 -27.27
N ASN A 87 9.01 -10.30 -27.09
CA ASN A 87 8.62 -11.60 -27.68
C ASN A 87 7.15 -11.94 -27.34
N GLY A 88 6.30 -10.92 -27.18
CA GLY A 88 4.95 -11.08 -26.61
C GLY A 88 4.92 -11.38 -25.10
N THR A 89 6.09 -11.47 -24.47
CA THR A 89 6.26 -11.70 -23.04
C THR A 89 6.34 -10.39 -22.26
N PHE A 90 5.84 -10.41 -21.02
CA PHE A 90 5.81 -9.26 -20.12
C PHE A 90 6.52 -9.58 -18.82
N ARG A 91 7.09 -8.54 -18.19
CA ARG A 91 7.62 -8.61 -16.83
C ARG A 91 7.02 -7.53 -15.95
N ASN A 92 7.09 -7.76 -14.65
CA ASN A 92 6.82 -6.71 -13.68
C ASN A 92 7.92 -5.63 -13.74
N PRO A 93 7.55 -4.37 -13.50
CA PRO A 93 8.49 -3.28 -13.40
C PRO A 93 9.27 -3.37 -12.09
N THR A 94 10.50 -2.88 -12.15
CA THR A 94 11.36 -2.53 -11.02
C THR A 94 11.25 -1.03 -10.76
N GLU A 95 11.62 -0.58 -9.57
CA GLU A 95 11.52 0.85 -9.22
C GLU A 95 12.40 1.75 -10.10
N SER A 96 13.49 1.20 -10.63
CA SER A 96 14.40 1.88 -11.54
C SER A 96 13.93 1.93 -13.00
N ASP A 97 12.86 1.20 -13.36
CA ASP A 97 12.36 1.24 -14.74
C ASP A 97 11.85 2.66 -15.07
N PRO A 98 12.18 3.22 -16.24
CA PRO A 98 11.80 4.60 -16.59
C PRO A 98 10.30 4.88 -16.45
N ILE A 99 9.47 3.94 -16.90
CA ILE A 99 8.00 4.03 -16.84
C ILE A 99 7.45 4.16 -15.41
N MET A 100 8.20 3.72 -14.39
CA MET A 100 7.80 3.85 -13.00
C MET A 100 8.06 5.24 -12.42
N ASN A 101 8.96 6.00 -13.06
CA ASN A 101 9.40 7.33 -12.66
C ASN A 101 8.83 8.44 -13.56
N GLU A 102 8.18 8.06 -14.67
CA GLU A 102 7.38 8.97 -15.49
C GLU A 102 6.36 9.71 -14.63
N LYS A 103 6.28 11.02 -14.86
CA LYS A 103 5.43 11.92 -14.10
C LYS A 103 4.07 12.11 -14.76
N PHE A 104 3.03 12.11 -13.95
CA PHE A 104 1.66 12.32 -14.37
C PHE A 104 0.84 13.02 -13.28
N ASN A 105 -0.26 13.64 -13.69
CA ASN A 105 -1.22 14.24 -12.78
C ASN A 105 -2.20 13.15 -12.28
N MET A 106 -2.15 12.85 -10.98
CA MET A 106 -3.01 11.83 -10.37
C MET A 106 -4.48 12.27 -10.35
N PHE A 107 -4.77 13.57 -10.23
CA PHE A 107 -6.15 14.06 -10.32
C PHE A 107 -6.76 13.76 -11.68
N ASP A 108 -6.01 14.02 -12.76
CA ASP A 108 -6.49 13.78 -14.12
C ASP A 108 -6.62 12.28 -14.41
N ALA A 109 -5.69 11.46 -13.89
CA ALA A 109 -5.79 10.01 -14.00
C ALA A 109 -7.06 9.45 -13.33
N ILE A 110 -7.39 9.91 -12.13
CA ILE A 110 -8.60 9.49 -11.41
C ILE A 110 -9.86 10.03 -12.11
N ARG A 111 -9.85 11.27 -12.61
CA ARG A 111 -10.96 11.83 -13.41
C ARG A 111 -11.21 11.03 -14.68
N GLY A 112 -10.16 10.61 -15.38
CA GLY A 112 -10.26 9.72 -16.53
C GLY A 112 -10.92 8.38 -16.19
N ASN A 113 -10.56 7.77 -15.05
CA ASN A 113 -11.24 6.58 -14.54
C ASN A 113 -12.72 6.83 -14.23
N ILE A 114 -13.06 8.01 -13.70
CA ILE A 114 -14.46 8.38 -13.44
C ILE A 114 -15.26 8.46 -14.73
N GLU A 115 -14.73 9.11 -15.75
CA GLU A 115 -15.36 9.22 -17.06
C GLU A 115 -15.54 7.84 -17.72
N PHE A 116 -14.50 7.00 -17.67
CA PHE A 116 -14.57 5.62 -18.13
C PHE A 116 -15.67 4.84 -17.40
N ASN A 117 -15.67 4.86 -16.06
CA ASN A 117 -16.67 4.15 -15.25
C ASN A 117 -18.09 4.65 -15.52
N LYS A 118 -18.29 5.97 -15.65
CA LYS A 118 -19.59 6.55 -16.06
C LYS A 118 -20.05 6.00 -17.42
N SER A 119 -19.15 5.91 -18.39
CA SER A 119 -19.46 5.38 -19.73
C SER A 119 -19.84 3.89 -19.72
N LYS A 120 -19.47 3.16 -18.66
CA LYS A 120 -19.72 1.72 -18.48
C LYS A 120 -20.77 1.40 -17.43
N GLY A 121 -21.37 2.41 -16.80
CA GLY A 121 -22.32 2.20 -15.69
C GLY A 121 -21.70 1.60 -14.43
N LEU A 122 -20.39 1.80 -14.22
CA LEU A 122 -19.65 1.32 -13.05
C LEU A 122 -19.67 2.37 -11.92
N SER A 123 -19.54 1.90 -10.68
CA SER A 123 -19.44 2.78 -9.50
C SER A 123 -18.20 3.66 -9.54
N ASN A 124 -18.29 4.84 -8.92
CA ASN A 124 -17.22 5.81 -8.79
C ASN A 124 -16.92 6.21 -7.34
N GLU A 125 -17.50 5.53 -6.36
CA GLU A 125 -17.38 5.87 -4.94
C GLU A 125 -15.91 5.98 -4.51
N ASN A 126 -15.09 4.97 -4.80
CA ASN A 126 -13.68 4.96 -4.42
C ASN A 126 -12.87 6.04 -5.15
N ASN A 127 -13.16 6.30 -6.43
CA ASN A 127 -12.49 7.35 -7.20
C ASN A 127 -12.82 8.75 -6.66
N LEU A 128 -14.08 9.00 -6.28
CA LEU A 128 -14.50 10.26 -5.67
C LEU A 128 -13.85 10.46 -4.29
N SER A 129 -13.84 9.41 -3.47
CA SER A 129 -13.13 9.42 -2.18
C SER A 129 -11.64 9.70 -2.35
N ALA A 130 -11.00 9.13 -3.38
CA ALA A 130 -9.60 9.38 -3.69
C ALA A 130 -9.31 10.82 -4.12
N LEU A 131 -10.20 11.45 -4.91
CA LEU A 131 -10.09 12.88 -5.24
C LEU A 131 -10.15 13.76 -3.98
N SER A 132 -11.15 13.53 -3.13
CA SER A 132 -11.28 14.27 -1.86
C SER A 132 -10.10 14.02 -0.90
N PHE A 133 -9.51 12.82 -0.95
CA PHE A 133 -8.29 12.53 -0.20
C PHE A 133 -7.10 13.33 -0.73
N LEU A 134 -6.90 13.41 -2.05
CA LEU A 134 -5.77 14.14 -2.65
C LEU A 134 -5.82 15.63 -2.32
N GLU A 135 -7.00 16.24 -2.33
CA GLU A 135 -7.16 17.64 -1.90
C GLU A 135 -6.68 17.85 -0.45
N LYS A 136 -7.05 16.94 0.46
CA LYS A 136 -6.57 16.97 1.86
C LYS A 136 -5.08 16.68 1.97
N PHE A 137 -4.56 15.81 1.11
CA PHE A 137 -3.15 15.43 1.06
C PHE A 137 -2.27 16.61 0.64
N GLU A 138 -2.66 17.40 -0.35
CA GLU A 138 -1.96 18.64 -0.74
C GLU A 138 -1.92 19.65 0.42
N ILE A 139 -3.05 19.86 1.11
CA ILE A 139 -3.13 20.73 2.28
C ILE A 139 -2.20 20.23 3.40
N MET A 140 -2.14 18.92 3.59
CA MET A 140 -1.28 18.27 4.58
C MET A 140 0.21 18.53 4.32
N GLY A 141 0.62 18.52 3.05
CA GLY A 141 1.99 18.80 2.62
C GLY A 141 2.43 20.25 2.85
N GLY A 142 1.51 21.20 2.62
CA GLY A 142 1.79 22.63 2.81
C GLY A 142 1.71 23.12 4.27
N SER A 143 1.22 22.30 5.20
CA SER A 143 0.98 22.72 6.58
C SER A 143 2.22 22.50 7.47
N PRO A 144 2.66 23.51 8.26
CA PRO A 144 3.74 23.34 9.24
C PRO A 144 3.46 22.20 10.21
N LYS A 145 4.50 21.46 10.59
CA LYS A 145 4.42 20.49 11.68
C LYS A 145 4.46 21.28 13.00
N ILE A 146 3.37 21.28 13.74
CA ILE A 146 3.36 21.84 15.10
C ILE A 146 3.99 20.79 16.01
N ASP A 147 5.20 21.05 16.49
CA ASP A 147 5.82 20.27 17.56
C ASP A 147 5.33 20.84 18.90
N THR A 148 4.56 20.05 19.64
CA THR A 148 4.03 20.45 20.95
C THR A 148 4.97 20.10 22.10
N HIS A 149 6.18 19.60 21.80
CA HIS A 149 7.20 19.33 22.80
C HIS A 149 8.26 20.45 22.77
N ALA A 150 8.07 21.44 23.62
CA ALA A 150 9.06 22.47 23.97
C ALA A 150 9.58 22.25 25.39
#